data_AF-A0A7Y0TIM8-F1
#
_entry.id   AF-A0A7Y0TIM8-F1
#
_cell.length_a   1.000
_cell.length_b   1.000
_cell.length_c   1.000
_cell.angle_alpha   90.00
_cell.angle_beta   90.00
_cell.angle_gamma   90.00
#
_symmetry.space_group_name_H-M   'P 1'
#
loop_
_entity.id
_entity.type
_entity.pdbx_description
1 polymer ?
#
loop_
_entity_poly.entity_id
_entity_poly.type
_entity_poly.pdbx_seq_one_letter_code
_entity_poly.pdbx_strand_id
1 'polypeptide(L)' 'MKTETEIRVAGMHALISALGLVETERFLMAVSRDRFDYTEWRRHGLPDLPLEELARQANLDAEKKEM' A
#
# COMPACT_ATOMS: atom_id res chain seq x y z
N MET A 1 16.48 1.98 4.79
CA MET A 1 15.15 1.41 5.08
C MET A 1 14.38 2.40 5.95
N LYS A 2 13.13 2.73 5.61
CA LYS A 2 12.32 3.66 6.41
C LYS A 2 11.94 3.02 7.74
N THR A 3 11.87 3.83 8.80
CA THR A 3 11.29 3.45 10.08
C THR A 3 9.79 3.20 9.95
N GLU A 4 9.22 2.44 10.88
CA GLU A 4 7.77 2.24 10.87
C GLU A 4 6.98 3.55 10.97
N THR A 5 7.50 4.53 11.72
CA THR A 5 6.88 5.86 11.85
C THR A 5 6.86 6.58 10.50
N GLU A 6 7.98 6.58 9.78
CA GLU A 6 8.05 7.18 8.44
C GLU A 6 7.12 6.47 7.44
N ILE A 7 6.98 5.15 7.53
CA ILE A 7 6.04 4.38 6.70
C ILE A 7 4.60 4.77 7.02
N ARG A 8 4.23 4.87 8.30
CA ARG A 8 2.87 5.26 8.72
C ARG A 8 2.52 6.68 8.27
N VAL A 9 3.42 7.64 8.44
CA VAL A 9 3.20 9.04 8.01
C VAL A 9 3.04 9.11 6.48
N ALA A 10 3.95 8.47 5.73
CA ALA A 10 3.86 8.44 4.28
C ALA A 10 2.57 7.76 3.79
N GLY A 11 2.16 6.66 4.43
CA GLY A 11 0.91 5.97 4.14
C GLY A 11 -0.31 6.86 4.36
N MET A 12 -0.36 7.61 5.47
CA MET A 12 -1.45 8.55 5.75
C MET A 12 -1.56 9.65 4.69
N HIS A 13 -0.44 10.26 4.29
CA HIS A 13 -0.46 11.26 3.22
C HIS A 13 -0.94 10.67 1.89
N ALA A 14 -0.52 9.44 1.55
CA ALA A 14 -0.98 8.76 0.34
C ALA A 14 -2.49 8.49 0.37
N LEU A 15 -3.03 8.04 1.50
CA LEU A 15 -4.47 7.81 1.67
C LEU A 15 -5.27 9.11 1.54
N ILE A 16 -4.84 10.18 2.22
CA ILE A 16 -5.53 11.48 2.14
C ILE A 16 -5.49 12.03 0.72
N SER A 17 -4.37 11.91 0.02
CA SER A 17 -4.23 12.35 -1.37
C SER A 17 -5.16 11.57 -2.32
N ALA A 18 -5.34 10.26 -2.11
CA ALA A 18 -6.13 9.41 -2.98
C ALA A 18 -7.64 9.45 -2.67
N LEU A 19 -8.02 9.53 -1.40
CA LEU A 19 -9.40 9.36 -0.93
C LEU A 19 -10.04 10.66 -0.46
N GLY A 20 -9.24 11.64 -0.06
CA GLY A 20 -9.69 12.79 0.73
C GLY A 20 -9.71 12.51 2.23
N LEU A 21 -9.87 13.57 3.02
CA LEU A 21 -9.79 13.51 4.49
C LEU A 21 -10.89 12.63 5.12
N VAL A 22 -12.15 12.83 4.72
CA VAL A 22 -13.30 12.16 5.35
C VAL A 22 -13.29 10.66 5.06
N GLU A 23 -13.01 10.28 3.82
CA GLU A 23 -12.96 8.91 3.35
C GLU A 23 -11.76 8.16 3.92
N THR A 24 -10.62 8.85 4.13
CA THR A 24 -9.46 8.27 4.82
C THR A 24 -9.79 7.89 6.26
N GLU A 25 -10.44 8.77 7.02
CA GLU A 25 -10.85 8.46 8.40
C GLU A 25 -11.83 7.28 8.44
N ARG A 26 -12.79 7.23 7.51
CA ARG A 26 -13.72 6.09 7.39
C ARG A 26 -12.99 4.79 7.04
N PHE A 27 -12.01 4.84 6.14
CA PHE A 27 -11.19 3.69 5.77
C PHE A 27 -10.41 3.15 6.99
N LEU A 28 -9.76 4.01 7.75
CA LEU A 28 -9.03 3.61 8.96
C LEU A 28 -9.97 2.99 10.00
N MET A 29 -11.14 3.59 10.21
CA MET A 29 -12.15 3.01 11.09
C MET A 29 -12.58 1.62 10.62
N ALA A 30 -12.86 1.44 9.32
CA ALA A 30 -13.27 0.15 8.77
C ALA A 30 -12.19 -0.93 8.96
N VAL A 31 -10.93 -0.61 8.63
CA VAL A 31 -9.78 -1.53 8.77
C VAL A 31 -9.42 -1.80 10.24
N SER A 32 -9.71 -0.87 11.15
CA SER A 32 -9.49 -1.08 12.59
C SER A 32 -10.56 -1.96 13.25
N ARG A 33 -11.80 -1.92 12.74
CA ARG A 33 -12.94 -2.66 13.29
C ARG A 33 -12.95 -4.10 12.78
N ASP A 34 -12.77 -4.26 11.48
CA ASP A 34 -12.70 -5.56 10.82
C ASP A 34 -11.26 -5.82 10.39
N ARG A 35 -10.72 -6.99 10.74
CA ARG A 35 -9.40 -7.40 10.26
C ARG A 35 -9.43 -7.43 8.74
N PHE A 36 -8.73 -6.50 8.10
CA PHE A 36 -8.54 -6.51 6.66
C PHE A 36 -7.85 -7.82 6.26
N ASP A 37 -8.53 -8.63 5.45
CA ASP A 37 -7.97 -9.88 4.98
C ASP A 37 -6.96 -9.61 3.85
N TYR A 38 -5.70 -9.45 4.25
CA TYR A 38 -4.58 -9.27 3.32
C TYR A 38 -4.45 -10.45 2.35
N THR A 39 -4.83 -11.67 2.75
CA THR A 39 -4.70 -12.86 1.89
C THR A 39 -5.72 -12.81 0.77
N GLU A 40 -6.98 -12.50 1.08
CA GLU A 40 -8.02 -12.31 0.07
C GLU A 40 -7.72 -11.12 -0.84
N TRP A 41 -7.33 -9.97 -0.27
CA TRP A 41 -6.95 -8.82 -1.09
C TRP A 41 -5.80 -9.15 -2.03
N ARG A 42 -4.77 -9.87 -1.58
CA ARG A 42 -3.60 -10.21 -2.40
C ARG A 42 -3.94 -11.07 -3.62
N ARG A 43 -5.01 -11.87 -3.56
CA ARG A 43 -5.45 -12.69 -4.71
C ARG A 43 -5.98 -11.87 -5.88
N HIS A 44 -6.51 -10.68 -5.61
CA HIS A 44 -7.23 -9.87 -6.60
C HIS A 44 -6.69 -8.44 -6.75
N GLY A 45 -5.86 -7.99 -5.81
CA GLY A 45 -5.37 -6.61 -5.73
C GLY A 45 -4.03 -6.37 -6.43
N LEU A 46 -3.34 -7.43 -6.87
CA LEU A 46 -2.13 -7.31 -7.68
C LEU A 46 -2.48 -7.38 -9.18
N PRO A 47 -1.70 -6.71 -10.05
CA PRO A 47 -1.82 -6.90 -11.49
C PRO A 47 -1.68 -8.37 -11.88
N ASP A 48 -2.44 -8.81 -12.89
CA ASP A 48 -2.34 -10.15 -13.46
C ASP A 48 -1.05 -10.27 -14.29
N LEU A 49 0.06 -10.47 -13.58
CA LEU A 49 1.41 -10.61 -14.12
C LEU A 49 2.05 -11.89 -13.56
N PRO A 50 2.90 -12.58 -14.35
CA PRO A 50 3.75 -13.63 -13.83
C PRO A 50 4.57 -13.14 -12.62
N LEU A 51 4.75 -13.99 -11.61
CA LEU A 51 5.42 -13.64 -10.37
C LEU A 51 6.83 -13.08 -10.61
N GLU A 52 7.56 -13.65 -11.56
CA GLU A 52 8.90 -13.21 -11.92
C GLU A 52 8.90 -11.77 -12.45
N GLU A 53 7.90 -11.43 -13.26
CA GLU A 53 7.76 -10.10 -13.84
C GLU A 53 7.34 -9.07 -12.79
N LEU A 54 6.41 -9.44 -11.90
CA LEU A 54 6.03 -8.61 -10.76
C LEU A 54 7.24 -8.33 -9.85
N ALA A 55 8.04 -9.36 -9.54
CA ALA A 55 9.25 -9.22 -8.73
C ALA A 55 10.30 -8.33 -9.40
N ARG A 56 10.49 -8.48 -10.72
CA ARG A 56 11.39 -7.64 -11.50
C ARG A 56 10.98 -6.17 -11.46
N GLN A 57 9.68 -5.88 -11.64
CA GLN A 57 9.15 -4.51 -11.58
C GLN A 57 9.34 -3.89 -10.19
N ALA A 58 9.04 -4.65 -9.13
CA ALA A 58 9.23 -4.18 -7.76
C ALA A 58 10.69 -3.79 -7.46
N ASN A 59 11.66 -4.56 -7.96
CA ASN A 59 13.09 -4.25 -7.80
C ASN A 59 13.49 -2.97 -8.56
N LEU A 60 13.04 -2.81 -9.81
CA LEU A 60 13.30 -1.60 -10.59
C LEU A 60 12.74 -0.33 -9.93
N ASP A 61 11.55 -0.42 -9.34
CA ASP A 61 10.93 0.72 -8.66
C ASP A 61 11.63 1.06 -7.34
N ALA A 62 12.22 0.07 -6.67
CA ALA A 62 13.07 0.31 -5.50
C ALA A 62 14.34 1.09 -5.88
N GLU A 63 15.01 0.69 -6.97
CA GLU A 63 16.23 1.34 -7.47
C GLU A 63 15.99 2.79 -7.92
N LYS A 64 14.86 3.06 -8.61
CA LYS A 64 14.49 4.43 -9.03
C LYS A 64 14.24 5.40 -7.89
N LYS A 65 13.88 4.91 -6.70
CA LYS A 65 13.65 5.74 -5.51
C LYS A 65 14.94 6.13 -4.78
N GLU A 66 16.06 5.47 -5.11
CA GLU A 66 17.37 5.74 -4.54
C GLU A 66 18.23 6.67 -5.43
N MET A 67 17.75 7.00 -6.64
CA MET A 67 18.31 8.02 -7.54
C MET A 67 17.60 9.37 -7.39
#